data_AF-A0AAF0QSU4-F1
#
_entry.id   AF-A0AAF0QSU4-F1
#
_cell.length_a   1.000
_cell.length_b   1.000
_cell.length_c   1.000
_cell.angle_alpha   90.00
_cell.angle_beta   90.00
_cell.angle_gamma   90.00
#
_symmetry.space_group_name_H-M   'P 1'
#
loop_
_entity.id
_entity.type
_entity.pdbx_description
1 polymer ?
#
loop_
_entity_poly.entity_id
_entity_poly.type
_entity_poly.pdbx_seq_one_letter_code
_entity_poly.pdbx_strand_id
1 'polypeptide(L)'
;MKKDVAEFVSQCPNCQQVKVEHQKPARLVQEIAIPLWKWEAINMDFITGLPRSCRKFDSIWVIVERLTKSTHFLPVRATFTSEDYAGFYIREIVRVNLSTTFHPQTDGQAKRTILTLENMLRVCALDFKGKSGLIGPNLVQQTMEQVKLIRERLLTTQSRQKSYLNVRRRDLEFCVDDWAFLKVSPMKGVMRFGKKGKLSPRFIGSYQILRRVEDVQITEDLSYEETPVAILDRQVHKLRTKEGASVKVLWRNKNREKVTWEAEDDMRSKYPHLFHTVG
;
A
#
# COMPACT_ATOMS: atom_id res chain seq x y z
N MET A 1 -1.21 20.36 43.98
CA MET A 1 -2.50 20.14 43.30
C MET A 1 -2.37 19.89 41.79
N LYS A 2 -1.93 20.84 40.94
CA LYS A 2 -1.86 20.59 39.47
C LYS A 2 -0.90 19.45 39.06
N LYS A 3 0.25 19.31 39.75
CA LYS A 3 1.21 18.22 39.53
C LYS A 3 0.62 16.88 39.93
N ASP A 4 0.08 16.79 41.15
CA ASP A 4 -0.53 15.57 41.69
C ASP A 4 -1.70 15.07 40.83
N VAL A 5 -2.53 15.99 40.32
CA VAL A 5 -3.60 15.64 39.36
C VAL A 5 -3.03 15.14 38.03
N ALA A 6 -1.97 15.76 37.51
CA ALA A 6 -1.34 15.32 36.27
C ALA A 6 -0.70 13.92 36.41
N GLU A 7 -0.10 13.64 37.57
CA GLU A 7 0.49 12.35 37.92
C GLU A 7 -0.58 11.26 38.11
N PHE A 8 -1.67 11.56 38.82
CA PHE A 8 -2.80 10.64 38.92
C PHE A 8 -3.41 10.32 37.54
N VAL A 9 -3.56 11.34 36.69
CA VAL A 9 -4.09 11.16 35.32
C VAL A 9 -3.13 10.39 34.43
N SER A 10 -1.80 10.51 34.61
CA SER A 10 -0.81 9.75 33.83
C SER A 10 -0.85 8.26 34.16
N GLN A 11 -1.12 7.91 35.41
CA GLN A 11 -1.20 6.53 35.88
C GLN A 11 -2.56 5.86 35.63
N CYS A 12 -3.64 6.63 35.40
CA CYS A 12 -4.99 6.09 35.21
C CYS A 12 -5.20 5.49 33.79
N PRO A 13 -5.40 4.15 33.65
CA PRO A 13 -5.54 3.51 32.34
C PRO A 13 -6.77 3.97 31.55
N ASN A 14 -7.89 4.20 32.23
CA ASN A 14 -9.11 4.71 31.59
C ASN A 14 -8.90 6.10 31.00
N CYS A 15 -8.19 6.98 31.71
CA CYS A 15 -7.85 8.30 31.20
C CYS A 15 -6.94 8.18 29.98
N GLN A 16 -5.89 7.35 30.02
CA GLN A 16 -4.98 7.18 28.88
C GLN A 16 -5.68 6.62 27.63
N GLN A 17 -6.65 5.71 27.79
CA GLN A 17 -7.36 5.09 26.68
C GLN A 17 -8.43 5.98 26.03
N VAL A 18 -9.08 6.85 26.80
CA VAL A 18 -10.21 7.69 26.35
C VAL A 18 -9.77 9.09 25.94
N LYS A 19 -8.71 9.62 26.57
CA LYS A 19 -8.28 11.02 26.40
C LYS A 19 -7.98 11.32 24.94
N VAL A 20 -8.48 12.47 24.49
CA VAL A 20 -8.26 12.96 23.14
C VAL A 20 -6.80 13.40 23.03
N GLU A 21 -6.13 12.95 21.97
CA GLU A 21 -4.79 13.38 21.62
C GLU A 21 -4.84 14.86 21.19
N HIS A 22 -4.54 15.78 22.12
CA HIS A 22 -4.40 17.21 21.83
C HIS A 22 -3.01 17.59 21.33
N GLN A 23 -2.14 16.59 21.15
CA GLN A 23 -0.79 16.80 20.71
C GLN A 23 -0.72 16.82 19.18
N LYS A 24 0.29 17.50 18.62
CA LYS A 24 0.59 17.47 17.19
C LYS A 24 0.82 16.02 16.71
N PRO A 25 0.44 15.64 15.47
CA PRO A 25 0.70 14.32 14.93
C PRO A 25 2.17 13.91 15.08
N ALA A 26 2.37 12.65 15.46
CA ALA A 26 3.69 12.05 15.61
C ALA A 26 4.38 11.81 14.26
N ARG A 27 5.71 11.73 14.32
CA ARG A 27 6.65 11.43 13.22
C ARG A 27 6.75 12.54 12.16
N LEU A 28 8.00 12.92 11.86
CA LEU A 28 8.30 13.82 10.75
C LEU A 28 7.89 13.18 9.41
N VAL A 29 7.66 14.02 8.39
CA VAL A 29 7.33 13.52 7.06
C VAL A 29 8.54 12.80 6.47
N GLN A 30 8.35 11.51 6.17
CA GLN A 30 9.33 10.73 5.43
C GLN A 30 9.34 11.17 3.97
N GLU A 31 10.52 11.45 3.43
CA GLU A 31 10.69 11.75 2.02
C GLU A 31 10.62 10.45 1.23
N ILE A 32 9.68 10.37 0.30
CA ILE A 32 9.63 9.28 -0.65
C ILE A 32 10.62 9.59 -1.77
N ALA A 33 11.52 8.67 -2.09
CA ALA A 33 12.49 8.83 -3.17
C ALA A 33 11.80 9.24 -4.48
N ILE A 34 12.43 10.18 -5.18
CA ILE A 34 12.00 10.61 -6.52
C ILE A 34 12.60 9.64 -7.54
N PRO A 35 11.78 9.07 -8.43
CA PRO A 35 12.27 8.14 -9.46
C PRO A 35 13.37 8.75 -10.32
N LEU A 36 14.31 7.91 -10.74
CA LEU A 36 15.34 8.29 -11.69
C LEU A 36 14.78 8.41 -13.11
N TRP A 37 13.87 7.50 -13.45
CA TRP A 37 13.32 7.35 -14.79
C TRP A 37 11.79 7.26 -14.82
N LYS A 38 11.23 7.54 -15.99
CA LYS A 38 9.79 7.38 -16.24
C LYS A 38 9.41 5.91 -16.03
N TRP A 39 8.29 5.66 -15.36
CA TRP A 39 7.74 4.32 -15.08
C TRP A 39 8.48 3.48 -14.03
N GLU A 40 9.50 4.01 -13.38
CA GLU A 40 10.19 3.33 -12.26
C GLU A 40 9.31 3.30 -10.99
N ALA A 41 8.46 4.31 -10.78
CA ALA A 41 7.48 4.28 -9.70
C ALA A 41 6.12 4.82 -10.16
N ILE A 42 5.07 4.11 -9.75
CA ILE A 42 3.68 4.46 -10.01
C ILE A 42 2.90 4.56 -8.70
N ASN A 43 1.87 5.40 -8.70
CA ASN A 43 0.83 5.40 -7.69
C ASN A 43 -0.42 4.80 -8.30
N MET A 44 -1.13 3.98 -7.54
CA MET A 44 -2.37 3.34 -7.97
C MET A 44 -3.47 3.69 -6.98
N ASP A 45 -4.65 4.04 -7.49
CA ASP A 45 -5.83 4.35 -6.68
C ASP A 45 -7.12 3.95 -7.40
N PHE A 46 -8.22 3.81 -6.66
CA PHE A 46 -9.51 3.43 -7.20
C PHE A 46 -10.56 4.50 -6.92
N ILE A 47 -11.29 4.89 -7.96
CA ILE A 47 -12.53 5.65 -7.84
C ILE A 47 -13.68 4.64 -7.89
N THR A 48 -14.24 4.32 -6.74
CA THR A 48 -15.32 3.33 -6.59
C THR A 48 -16.68 3.99 -6.33
N GLY A 49 -17.76 3.23 -6.47
CA GLY A 49 -19.12 3.71 -6.17
C GLY A 49 -19.75 4.50 -7.31
N LEU A 50 -19.28 4.28 -8.53
CA LEU A 50 -19.84 4.91 -9.73
C LEU A 50 -21.08 4.13 -10.22
N PRO A 51 -22.03 4.81 -10.88
CA PRO A 51 -23.10 4.12 -11.59
C PRO A 51 -22.55 3.10 -12.59
N ARG A 52 -23.21 1.94 -12.69
CA ARG A 52 -22.79 0.90 -13.65
C ARG A 52 -22.92 1.41 -15.09
N SER A 53 -21.83 1.35 -15.83
CA SER A 53 -21.82 1.60 -17.27
C SER A 53 -22.55 0.51 -18.05
N CYS A 54 -22.84 0.74 -19.34
CA CYS A 54 -23.42 -0.27 -20.24
C CYS A 54 -22.58 -1.54 -20.33
N ARG A 55 -21.25 -1.43 -20.14
CA ARG A 55 -20.31 -2.56 -20.10
C ARG A 55 -20.12 -3.15 -18.68
N LYS A 56 -20.98 -2.74 -17.74
CA LYS A 56 -21.02 -3.21 -16.35
C LYS A 56 -19.80 -2.85 -15.48
N PHE A 57 -18.98 -1.88 -15.89
CA PHE A 57 -17.96 -1.29 -15.01
C PHE A 57 -18.60 -0.34 -13.99
N ASP A 58 -18.11 -0.38 -12.75
CA ASP A 58 -18.62 0.39 -11.60
C ASP A 58 -17.53 1.19 -10.86
N SER A 59 -16.29 1.10 -11.35
CA SER A 59 -15.12 1.71 -10.74
C SER A 59 -14.09 2.12 -11.80
N ILE A 60 -13.21 3.06 -11.48
CA ILE A 60 -12.08 3.47 -12.32
C ILE A 60 -10.78 3.21 -11.56
N TRP A 61 -9.87 2.47 -12.16
CA TRP A 61 -8.51 2.29 -11.67
C TRP A 61 -7.62 3.38 -12.25
N VAL A 62 -7.05 4.19 -11.37
CA VAL A 62 -6.19 5.32 -11.71
C VAL A 62 -4.75 4.91 -11.46
N ILE A 63 -3.93 4.94 -12.50
CA ILE A 63 -2.49 4.66 -12.42
C ILE A 63 -1.75 5.93 -12.82
N VAL A 64 -0.93 6.44 -11.90
CA VAL A 64 -0.20 7.70 -12.07
C VAL A 64 1.30 7.44 -12.01
N GLU A 65 2.00 7.73 -13.09
CA GLU A 65 3.45 7.71 -13.14
C GLU A 65 4.01 8.88 -12.32
N ARG A 66 4.95 8.61 -11.39
CA ARG A 66 5.30 9.59 -10.35
C ARG A 66 6.19 10.73 -10.83
N LEU A 67 6.96 10.57 -11.90
CA LEU A 67 7.92 11.56 -12.39
C LEU A 67 7.24 12.63 -13.27
N THR A 68 6.60 12.21 -14.36
CA THR A 68 5.92 13.06 -15.34
C THR A 68 4.46 13.32 -15.00
N LYS A 69 3.90 12.64 -13.98
CA LYS A 69 2.48 12.72 -13.60
C LYS A 69 1.53 12.30 -14.73
N SER A 70 2.01 11.46 -15.65
CA SER A 70 1.15 10.86 -16.67
C SER A 70 0.15 9.92 -15.99
N THR A 71 -1.12 10.01 -16.40
CA THR A 71 -2.22 9.29 -15.76
C THR A 71 -2.90 8.34 -16.75
N HIS A 72 -3.25 7.15 -16.26
CA HIS A 72 -4.05 6.18 -16.98
C HIS A 72 -5.33 5.90 -16.18
N PHE A 73 -6.46 5.99 -16.87
CA PHE A 73 -7.78 5.71 -16.31
C PHE A 73 -8.32 4.44 -16.95
N LEU A 74 -8.39 3.37 -16.18
CA LEU A 74 -8.86 2.07 -16.64
C LEU A 74 -10.24 1.79 -16.05
N PRO A 75 -11.27 1.54 -16.87
CA PRO A 75 -12.58 1.13 -16.34
C PRO A 75 -12.48 -0.30 -15.78
N VAL A 76 -12.85 -0.48 -14.51
CA VAL A 76 -12.76 -1.75 -13.79
C VAL A 76 -14.04 -2.04 -13.03
N ARG A 77 -14.13 -3.26 -12.48
CA ARG A 77 -15.21 -3.65 -11.59
C ARG A 77 -14.65 -3.89 -10.20
N ALA A 78 -15.37 -3.45 -9.17
CA ALA A 78 -15.02 -3.75 -7.78
C ALA A 78 -15.01 -5.26 -7.46
N THR A 79 -15.59 -6.08 -8.34
CA THR A 79 -15.65 -7.54 -8.25
C THR A 79 -14.47 -8.26 -8.92
N PHE A 80 -13.54 -7.53 -9.56
CA PHE A 80 -12.33 -8.14 -10.15
C PHE A 80 -11.43 -8.73 -9.07
N THR A 81 -10.83 -9.88 -9.40
CA THR A 81 -9.82 -10.54 -8.57
C THR A 81 -8.46 -9.85 -8.75
N SER A 82 -7.51 -10.13 -7.85
CA SER A 82 -6.13 -9.65 -7.99
C SER A 82 -5.47 -10.14 -9.29
N GLU A 83 -5.80 -11.35 -9.74
CA GLU A 83 -5.32 -11.92 -11.00
C GLU A 83 -5.87 -11.17 -12.22
N ASP A 84 -7.15 -10.81 -12.19
CA ASP A 84 -7.76 -9.97 -13.23
C ASP A 84 -7.02 -8.62 -13.32
N TYR A 85 -6.82 -7.94 -12.19
CA TYR A 85 -6.08 -6.67 -12.15
C TYR A 85 -4.65 -6.79 -12.67
N ALA A 86 -3.93 -7.86 -12.27
CA ALA A 86 -2.57 -8.12 -12.77
C ALA A 86 -2.57 -8.33 -14.29
N GLY A 87 -3.51 -9.13 -14.81
CA GLY A 87 -3.66 -9.35 -16.25
C GLY A 87 -3.99 -8.07 -17.02
N PHE A 88 -4.89 -7.23 -16.48
CA PHE A 88 -5.22 -5.93 -17.04
C PHE A 88 -4.01 -4.98 -17.03
N TYR A 89 -3.24 -4.94 -15.94
CA TYR A 89 -2.05 -4.12 -15.82
C TYR A 89 -0.98 -4.49 -16.85
N ILE A 90 -0.68 -5.79 -16.97
CA ILE A 90 0.31 -6.29 -17.93
C ILE A 90 -0.11 -5.94 -19.36
N ARG A 91 -1.40 -6.11 -19.68
CA ARG A 91 -1.94 -5.89 -21.02
C ARG A 91 -1.97 -4.41 -21.42
N GLU A 92 -2.49 -3.55 -20.56
CA GLU A 92 -2.79 -2.16 -20.90
C GLU A 92 -1.63 -1.21 -20.57
N ILE A 93 -0.83 -1.51 -19.55
CA ILE A 93 0.25 -0.62 -19.08
C ILE A 93 1.61 -1.13 -19.47
N VAL A 94 1.97 -2.36 -19.06
CA VAL A 94 3.31 -2.93 -19.29
C VAL A 94 3.57 -3.07 -20.79
N ARG A 95 2.65 -3.72 -21.53
CA ARG A 95 2.80 -3.94 -22.97
C ARG A 95 2.94 -2.65 -23.77
N VAL A 96 2.22 -1.58 -23.42
CA VAL A 96 2.21 -0.31 -24.16
C VAL A 96 3.46 0.52 -23.86
N ASN A 97 3.88 0.54 -22.59
CA ASN A 97 4.92 1.46 -22.13
C ASN A 97 6.34 0.84 -22.11
N LEU A 98 6.48 -0.49 -21.97
CA LEU A 98 7.77 -1.17 -21.90
C LEU A 98 8.25 -1.71 -23.25
N SER A 99 7.39 -1.82 -24.26
CA SER A 99 7.81 -2.14 -25.64
C SER A 99 8.39 -0.93 -26.38
N THR A 100 8.03 0.29 -25.96
CA THR A 100 8.47 1.57 -26.55
C THR A 100 9.68 2.16 -25.84
N THR A 101 9.98 1.73 -24.62
CA THR A 101 11.19 2.09 -23.87
C THR A 101 12.30 1.06 -24.12
N PHE A 102 12.83 1.08 -25.36
CA PHE A 102 14.11 0.49 -25.79
C PHE A 102 14.60 -0.77 -25.04
N HIS A 103 14.24 -1.94 -25.56
CA HIS A 103 15.03 -3.17 -25.37
C HIS A 103 15.88 -3.46 -26.62
N PRO A 104 17.21 -3.24 -26.59
CA PRO A 104 18.07 -3.52 -27.73
C PRO A 104 18.61 -4.97 -27.64
N GLN A 105 17.78 -5.99 -27.86
CA GLN A 105 18.17 -7.32 -28.39
C GLN A 105 17.02 -8.33 -28.26
N THR A 106 16.41 -8.69 -29.40
CA THR A 106 16.24 -10.06 -29.93
C THR A 106 15.18 -10.06 -31.04
N ASP A 107 15.61 -10.59 -32.18
CA ASP A 107 14.91 -11.05 -33.39
C ASP A 107 13.92 -10.16 -34.18
N GLY A 108 14.34 -9.76 -35.39
CA GLY A 108 14.21 -10.75 -36.46
C GLY A 108 13.33 -10.37 -37.63
N GLN A 109 11.99 -10.44 -37.50
CA GLN A 109 11.09 -10.22 -38.65
C GLN A 109 9.73 -9.57 -38.32
N ALA A 110 9.23 -9.59 -37.08
CA ALA A 110 8.01 -8.84 -36.70
C ALA A 110 8.22 -7.31 -36.60
N LYS A 111 9.48 -6.86 -36.56
CA LYS A 111 9.87 -5.45 -36.48
C LYS A 111 9.51 -4.62 -37.71
N ARG A 112 9.39 -5.22 -38.90
CA ARG A 112 9.14 -4.46 -40.15
C ARG A 112 7.68 -4.04 -40.34
N THR A 113 6.72 -4.70 -39.69
CA THR A 113 5.29 -4.34 -39.77
C THR A 113 4.89 -3.37 -38.65
N ILE A 114 5.50 -3.50 -37.47
CA ILE A 114 5.28 -2.62 -36.31
C ILE A 114 5.94 -1.24 -36.52
N LEU A 115 7.12 -1.17 -37.15
CA LEU A 115 7.80 0.09 -37.44
C LEU A 115 7.03 0.99 -38.43
N THR A 116 6.28 0.39 -39.35
CA THR A 116 5.50 1.12 -40.36
C THR A 116 4.23 1.73 -39.76
N LEU A 117 3.58 1.03 -38.82
CA LEU A 117 2.45 1.59 -38.05
C LEU A 117 2.90 2.62 -37.02
N GLU A 118 4.10 2.47 -36.45
CA GLU A 118 4.68 3.47 -35.55
C GLU A 118 5.06 4.76 -36.29
N ASN A 119 5.54 4.66 -37.54
CA ASN A 119 5.77 5.80 -38.42
C ASN A 119 4.46 6.50 -38.82
N MET A 120 3.35 5.79 -38.99
CA MET A 120 2.04 6.40 -39.28
C MET A 120 1.40 7.06 -38.05
N LEU A 121 1.58 6.48 -36.85
CA LEU A 121 0.99 7.04 -35.62
C LEU A 121 1.84 8.16 -35.00
N ARG A 122 3.17 8.20 -35.23
CA ARG A 122 3.99 9.39 -34.92
C ARG A 122 3.61 10.60 -35.78
N VAL A 123 3.15 10.38 -37.01
CA VAL A 123 2.64 11.45 -37.89
C VAL A 123 1.33 12.04 -37.33
N CYS A 124 0.53 11.27 -36.57
CA CYS A 124 -0.74 11.74 -35.99
C CYS A 124 -0.65 12.27 -34.55
N ALA A 125 0.40 11.92 -33.79
CA ALA A 125 0.52 12.33 -32.37
C ALA A 125 1.43 13.55 -32.12
N LEU A 126 2.14 14.03 -33.15
CA LEU A 126 2.94 15.26 -33.11
C LEU A 126 2.25 16.45 -33.78
N ASP A 127 0.92 16.54 -33.70
CA ASP A 127 0.19 17.81 -33.61
C ASP A 127 0.51 18.57 -32.29
N PHE A 128 1.74 18.41 -31.79
CA PHE A 128 2.44 19.48 -31.12
C PHE A 128 2.38 20.68 -32.05
N LYS A 129 1.59 21.69 -31.67
CA LYS A 129 1.59 23.02 -32.27
C LYS A 129 3.04 23.48 -32.47
N GLY A 130 3.49 23.41 -33.72
CA GLY A 130 4.68 24.06 -34.25
C GLY A 130 6.02 23.56 -33.74
N LYS A 131 6.51 22.44 -34.28
CA LYS A 131 7.90 22.27 -34.79
C LYS A 131 8.07 20.84 -35.29
N SER A 132 7.61 20.62 -36.51
CA SER A 132 8.01 19.51 -37.37
C SER A 132 9.48 19.68 -37.75
N GLY A 133 10.39 19.12 -36.95
CA GLY A 133 11.81 19.12 -37.28
C GLY A 133 12.64 18.31 -36.28
N LEU A 134 13.29 17.26 -36.81
CA LEU A 134 14.45 16.55 -36.25
C LEU A 134 14.16 15.40 -35.28
N ILE A 135 13.90 14.21 -35.85
CA ILE A 135 14.13 12.93 -35.16
C ILE A 135 15.63 12.65 -35.25
N GLY A 136 16.36 12.86 -34.14
CA GLY A 136 17.80 12.61 -34.03
C GLY A 136 18.27 12.51 -32.58
N PRO A 137 19.56 12.18 -32.32
CA PRO A 137 20.13 12.00 -30.97
C PRO A 137 19.97 13.22 -30.03
N ASN A 138 19.72 14.41 -30.59
CA ASN A 138 19.36 15.61 -29.85
C ASN A 138 18.08 15.44 -29.00
N LEU A 139 17.11 14.62 -29.44
CA LEU A 139 15.88 14.39 -28.67
C LEU A 139 16.16 13.61 -27.38
N VAL A 140 17.11 12.67 -27.41
CA VAL A 140 17.52 11.90 -26.23
C VAL A 140 18.22 12.82 -25.23
N GLN A 141 19.13 13.68 -25.69
CA GLN A 141 19.79 14.66 -24.82
C GLN A 141 18.79 15.66 -24.24
N GLN A 142 17.90 16.22 -25.06
CA GLN A 142 16.85 17.13 -24.60
C GLN A 142 15.91 16.47 -23.59
N THR A 143 15.51 15.22 -23.82
CA THR A 143 14.65 14.49 -22.86
C THR A 143 15.38 14.19 -21.55
N MET A 144 16.67 13.85 -21.58
CA MET A 144 17.49 13.68 -20.37
C MET A 144 17.61 14.99 -19.58
N GLU A 145 17.83 16.12 -20.25
CA GLU A 145 17.86 17.44 -19.62
C GLU A 145 16.51 17.81 -18.99
N GLN A 146 15.40 17.53 -19.68
CA GLN A 146 14.06 17.76 -19.12
C GLN A 146 13.78 16.87 -17.91
N VAL A 147 14.17 15.59 -17.95
CA VAL A 147 14.05 14.69 -16.79
C VAL A 147 14.85 15.23 -15.61
N LYS A 148 16.08 15.69 -15.82
CA LYS A 148 16.90 16.31 -14.78
C LYS A 148 16.21 17.54 -14.16
N LEU A 149 15.70 18.45 -15.00
CA LEU A 149 14.98 19.64 -14.54
C LEU A 149 13.71 19.29 -13.74
N ILE A 150 12.94 18.29 -14.18
CA ILE A 150 11.75 17.82 -13.47
C ILE A 150 12.14 17.31 -12.07
N ARG A 151 13.21 16.52 -11.98
CA ARG A 151 13.68 15.98 -10.70
C ARG A 151 14.14 17.06 -9.74
N GLU A 152 14.90 18.04 -10.22
CA GLU A 152 15.34 19.19 -9.40
C GLU A 152 14.14 20.00 -8.86
N ARG A 153 13.11 20.21 -9.69
CA ARG A 153 11.87 20.89 -9.27
C ARG A 153 11.08 20.06 -8.26
N LEU A 154 10.99 18.75 -8.46
CA LEU A 154 10.32 17.84 -7.53
C LEU A 154 11.03 17.82 -6.18
N LEU A 155 12.37 17.75 -6.15
CA LEU A 155 13.17 17.82 -4.92
C LEU A 155 12.90 19.13 -4.18
N THR A 156 12.99 20.26 -4.89
CA THR A 156 12.74 21.59 -4.30
C THR A 156 11.33 21.67 -3.70
N THR A 157 10.34 21.10 -4.39
CA THR A 157 8.94 21.08 -3.93
C THR A 157 8.78 20.17 -2.71
N GLN A 158 9.40 18.99 -2.72
CA GLN A 158 9.36 18.03 -1.62
C GLN A 158 9.99 18.63 -0.34
N SER A 159 11.14 19.29 -0.46
CA SER A 159 11.80 19.98 0.67
C SER A 159 10.92 21.08 1.26
N ARG A 160 10.24 21.87 0.42
CA ARG A 160 9.28 22.90 0.88
C ARG A 160 8.06 22.29 1.57
N GLN A 161 7.49 21.23 1.01
CA GLN A 161 6.34 20.55 1.62
C GLN A 161 6.71 19.93 2.97
N LYS A 162 7.89 19.29 3.05
CA LYS A 162 8.40 18.71 4.30
C LYS A 162 8.61 19.76 5.37
N SER A 163 9.24 20.90 5.05
CA SER A 163 9.46 21.95 6.03
C SER A 163 8.13 22.48 6.59
N TYR A 164 7.14 22.73 5.74
CA TYR A 164 5.81 23.19 6.17
C TYR A 164 5.05 22.17 7.01
N LEU A 165 5.11 20.89 6.64
CA LEU A 165 4.42 19.82 7.36
C LEU A 165 5.10 19.52 8.71
N ASN A 166 6.43 19.52 8.76
CA ASN A 166 7.18 19.19 9.97
C ASN A 166 6.93 20.18 11.11
N VAL A 167 6.73 21.48 10.84
CA VAL A 167 6.38 22.49 11.86
C VAL A 167 5.10 22.11 12.63
N ARG A 168 4.18 21.40 11.98
CA ARG A 168 2.89 20.97 12.56
C ARG A 168 2.95 19.57 13.16
N ARG A 169 4.10 18.90 13.13
CA ARG A 169 4.30 17.54 13.65
C ARG A 169 5.31 17.55 14.80
N ARG A 170 5.44 16.41 15.45
CA ARG A 170 6.47 16.18 16.46
C ARG A 170 7.38 15.08 15.98
N ASP A 171 8.66 15.26 16.26
CA ASP A 171 9.59 14.16 16.15
C ASP A 171 9.34 13.23 17.33
N LEU A 172 8.77 12.07 17.03
CA LEU A 172 8.44 11.04 18.01
C LEU A 172 8.92 9.73 17.44
N GLU A 173 9.91 9.18 18.11
CA GLU A 173 10.42 7.85 17.85
C GLU A 173 10.23 6.99 19.09
N PHE A 174 10.03 5.70 18.89
CA PHE A 174 9.88 4.73 19.96
C PHE A 174 11.03 3.75 19.96
N CYS A 175 11.66 3.53 21.10
CA CYS A 175 12.73 2.56 21.26
C CYS A 175 12.19 1.14 21.37
N VAL A 176 13.08 0.16 21.16
CA VAL A 176 12.79 -1.21 21.59
C VAL A 176 12.59 -1.20 23.10
N ASP A 177 11.64 -2.00 23.58
CA ASP A 177 11.19 -2.10 24.98
C ASP A 177 10.32 -0.95 25.49
N ASP A 178 10.06 0.08 24.67
CA ASP A 178 9.05 1.09 25.00
C ASP A 178 7.64 0.47 25.01
N TRP A 179 6.78 0.99 25.89
CA TRP A 179 5.38 0.62 25.96
C TRP A 179 4.50 1.66 25.26
N ALA A 180 3.68 1.21 24.31
CA ALA A 180 2.81 2.08 23.53
C ALA A 180 1.37 1.53 23.45
N PHE A 181 0.40 2.44 23.42
CA PHE A 181 -0.98 2.09 23.09
C PHE A 181 -1.22 2.13 21.58
N LEU A 182 -2.06 1.22 21.08
CA LEU A 182 -2.44 1.21 19.67
C LEU A 182 -3.68 2.09 19.44
N LYS A 183 -3.58 3.05 18.51
CA LYS A 183 -4.70 3.92 18.14
C LYS A 183 -5.76 3.15 17.35
N VAL A 184 -7.00 3.20 17.80
CA VAL A 184 -8.15 2.61 17.14
C VAL A 184 -8.91 3.70 16.42
N SER A 185 -9.03 3.59 15.09
CA SER A 185 -9.97 4.42 14.34
C SER A 185 -11.38 4.08 14.81
N PRO A 186 -12.19 5.07 15.26
CA PRO A 186 -13.61 4.84 15.48
C PRO A 186 -14.22 4.55 14.11
N MET A 187 -14.36 3.28 13.74
CA MET A 187 -15.17 2.93 12.59
C MET A 187 -16.57 3.46 12.86
N LYS A 188 -17.05 4.37 12.01
CA LYS A 188 -18.43 4.90 12.08
C LYS A 188 -19.39 3.72 12.23
N GLY A 189 -20.07 3.64 13.37
CA GLY A 189 -21.15 2.67 13.61
C GLY A 189 -20.77 1.32 14.24
N VAL A 190 -19.48 0.97 14.35
CA VAL A 190 -19.10 -0.32 14.96
C VAL A 190 -18.96 -0.18 16.48
N MET A 191 -19.89 -0.73 17.23
CA MET A 191 -19.91 -0.73 18.70
C MET A 191 -18.89 -1.74 19.26
N ARG A 192 -17.59 -1.48 19.11
CA ARG A 192 -16.54 -2.42 19.55
C ARG A 192 -16.42 -2.55 21.07
N PHE A 193 -16.78 -1.51 21.83
CA PHE A 193 -16.54 -1.44 23.28
C PHE A 193 -17.81 -1.15 24.10
N GLY A 194 -19.01 -1.26 23.52
CA GLY A 194 -20.28 -0.98 24.20
C GLY A 194 -20.52 0.49 24.62
N LYS A 195 -19.51 1.37 24.56
CA LYS A 195 -19.58 2.80 24.91
C LYS A 195 -19.67 3.66 23.66
N LYS A 196 -20.69 4.53 23.58
CA LYS A 196 -20.86 5.53 22.51
C LYS A 196 -20.43 6.93 22.99
N GLY A 197 -19.95 7.75 22.07
CA GLY A 197 -19.67 9.17 22.31
C GLY A 197 -18.31 9.47 22.93
N LYS A 198 -18.23 10.54 23.73
CA LYS A 198 -16.97 11.12 24.26
C LYS A 198 -16.13 10.15 25.09
N LEU A 199 -16.73 9.09 25.65
CA LEU A 199 -16.07 8.09 26.49
C LEU A 199 -15.74 6.77 25.76
N SER A 200 -15.86 6.75 24.43
CA SER A 200 -15.40 5.60 23.64
C SER A 200 -13.85 5.52 23.67
N PRO A 201 -13.26 4.35 23.96
CA PRO A 201 -11.81 4.17 23.90
C PRO A 201 -11.28 4.49 22.50
N ARG A 202 -10.23 5.31 22.43
CA ARG A 202 -9.51 5.66 21.20
C ARG A 202 -8.21 4.89 21.05
N PHE A 203 -7.74 4.30 22.15
CA PHE A 203 -6.51 3.54 22.21
C PHE A 203 -6.78 2.19 22.92
N ILE A 204 -6.08 1.15 22.50
CA ILE A 204 -6.17 -0.19 23.09
C ILE A 204 -4.80 -0.70 23.51
N GLY A 205 -4.81 -1.45 24.62
CA GLY A 205 -3.69 -2.25 25.12
C GLY A 205 -2.43 -1.46 25.45
N SER A 206 -1.60 -1.97 26.34
CA SER A 206 -0.21 -1.52 26.45
C SER A 206 0.64 -2.59 25.78
N TYR A 207 1.26 -2.26 24.65
CA TYR A 207 2.10 -3.20 23.90
C TYR A 207 3.56 -2.77 24.01
N GLN A 208 4.42 -3.71 24.33
CA GLN A 208 5.87 -3.51 24.29
C GLN A 208 6.37 -3.55 22.85
N ILE A 209 7.23 -2.62 22.49
CA ILE A 209 7.83 -2.54 21.16
C ILE A 209 8.99 -3.52 21.10
N LEU A 210 8.77 -4.66 20.47
CA LEU A 210 9.78 -5.72 20.38
C LEU A 210 10.93 -5.39 19.45
N ARG A 211 10.65 -4.65 18.36
CA ARG A 211 11.66 -4.26 17.36
C ARG A 211 11.14 -3.17 16.43
N ARG A 212 12.06 -2.37 15.88
CA ARG A 212 11.79 -1.52 14.71
C ARG A 212 11.95 -2.36 13.44
N VAL A 213 10.97 -2.30 12.55
CA VAL A 213 11.05 -2.92 11.22
C VAL A 213 11.24 -1.79 10.23
N GLU A 214 12.44 -1.69 9.66
CA GLU A 214 12.66 -0.98 8.40
C GLU A 214 12.33 -1.94 7.24
N ASP A 215 11.89 -1.36 6.12
CA ASP A 215 11.35 -1.98 4.89
C ASP A 215 11.24 -3.52 4.90
N VAL A 216 10.00 -4.02 4.81
CA VAL A 216 9.73 -5.46 4.69
C VAL A 216 10.47 -5.98 3.47
N GLN A 217 11.52 -6.78 3.69
CA GLN A 217 12.21 -7.48 2.62
C GLN A 217 11.29 -8.56 2.08
N ILE A 218 10.61 -8.23 0.98
CA ILE A 218 9.88 -9.18 0.14
C ILE A 218 10.94 -9.97 -0.63
N THR A 219 10.77 -11.29 -0.78
CA THR A 219 11.65 -12.11 -1.63
C THR A 219 11.54 -11.67 -3.09
N GLU A 220 12.55 -11.96 -3.92
CA GLU A 220 12.63 -11.50 -5.32
C GLU A 220 11.45 -11.96 -6.20
N ASP A 221 10.74 -12.99 -5.77
CA ASP A 221 9.52 -13.53 -6.39
C ASP A 221 8.23 -12.82 -5.94
N LEU A 222 8.33 -11.73 -5.17
CA LEU A 222 7.23 -10.98 -4.58
C LEU A 222 6.34 -11.83 -3.64
N SER A 223 6.79 -13.02 -3.25
CA SER A 223 6.04 -13.90 -2.36
C SER A 223 6.31 -13.57 -0.89
N TYR A 224 5.35 -13.92 -0.03
CA TYR A 224 5.44 -13.73 1.40
C TYR A 224 4.92 -15.00 2.07
N GLU A 225 5.83 -15.92 2.41
CA GLU A 225 5.47 -17.18 3.04
C GLU A 225 5.36 -17.01 4.57
N GLU A 226 4.12 -16.99 5.09
CA GLU A 226 3.86 -17.25 6.51
C GLU A 226 3.71 -18.77 6.70
N THR A 227 4.60 -19.41 7.46
CA THR A 227 4.48 -20.84 7.77
C THR A 227 3.74 -21.05 9.08
N PRO A 228 2.67 -21.87 9.13
CA PRO A 228 1.99 -22.16 10.38
C PRO A 228 2.83 -23.17 11.19
N VAL A 229 3.07 -22.86 12.45
CA VAL A 229 3.94 -23.61 13.36
C VAL A 229 3.16 -24.53 14.27
N ALA A 230 2.09 -24.02 14.88
CA ALA A 230 1.33 -24.76 15.87
C ALA A 230 -0.09 -24.22 16.01
N ILE A 231 -1.01 -25.08 16.44
CA ILE A 231 -2.33 -24.68 16.91
C ILE A 231 -2.22 -24.47 18.42
N LEU A 232 -2.47 -23.26 18.87
CA LEU A 232 -2.36 -22.86 20.27
C LEU A 232 -3.65 -23.04 21.04
N ASP A 233 -4.80 -22.96 20.36
CA ASP A 233 -6.11 -22.98 20.99
C ASP A 233 -7.19 -23.36 19.98
N ARG A 234 -8.34 -23.82 20.46
CA ARG A 234 -9.49 -24.20 19.64
C ARG A 234 -10.77 -23.73 20.30
N GLN A 235 -11.60 -23.03 19.53
CA GLN A 235 -12.90 -22.53 20.00
C GLN A 235 -14.01 -22.95 19.05
N VAL A 236 -15.16 -23.31 19.61
CA VAL A 236 -16.37 -23.64 18.85
C VAL A 236 -17.44 -22.59 19.10
N HIS A 237 -17.88 -21.93 18.05
CA HIS A 237 -19.01 -21.01 18.09
C HIS A 237 -20.29 -21.74 17.66
N LYS A 238 -21.20 -21.95 18.61
CA LYS A 238 -22.54 -22.49 18.33
C LYS A 238 -23.47 -21.36 17.88
N LEU A 239 -23.99 -21.46 16.65
CA LEU A 239 -25.08 -20.63 16.13
C LEU A 239 -26.39 -21.43 16.18
N ARG A 240 -27.53 -20.73 16.02
CA ARG A 240 -28.89 -21.31 16.10
C ARG A 240 -29.12 -22.49 15.14
N THR A 241 -28.36 -22.59 14.05
CA THR A 241 -28.50 -23.61 13.00
C THR A 241 -27.20 -24.30 12.59
N LYS A 242 -26.04 -23.87 13.11
CA LYS A 242 -24.72 -24.39 12.72
C LYS A 242 -23.72 -24.27 13.86
N GLU A 243 -22.75 -25.17 13.91
CA GLU A 243 -21.57 -25.01 14.76
C GLU A 243 -20.36 -24.74 13.85
N GLY A 244 -19.59 -23.69 14.15
CA GLY A 244 -18.37 -23.34 13.42
C GLY A 244 -17.17 -23.36 14.36
N ALA A 245 -16.14 -24.11 14.01
CA ALA A 245 -14.92 -24.22 14.80
C ALA A 245 -13.80 -23.35 14.22
N SER A 246 -13.09 -22.65 15.11
CA SER A 246 -11.91 -21.86 14.78
C SER A 246 -10.72 -22.33 15.62
N VAL A 247 -9.54 -22.29 15.01
CA VAL A 247 -8.27 -22.62 15.66
C VAL A 247 -7.38 -21.40 15.71
N LYS A 248 -6.68 -21.23 16.83
CA LYS A 248 -5.70 -20.16 17.02
C LYS A 248 -4.37 -20.66 16.50
N VAL A 249 -3.91 -20.12 15.39
CA VAL A 249 -2.72 -20.58 14.69
C VAL A 249 -1.56 -19.65 15.01
N LEU A 250 -0.44 -20.23 15.46
CA LEU A 250 0.85 -19.58 15.55
C LEU A 250 1.52 -19.66 14.18
N TRP A 251 1.76 -18.51 13.57
CA TRP A 251 2.53 -18.37 12.33
C TRP A 251 3.94 -17.92 12.67
N ARG A 252 4.94 -18.55 12.04
CA ARG A 252 6.33 -18.12 12.11
C ARG A 252 6.82 -17.75 10.72
N ASN A 253 7.56 -16.65 10.67
CA ASN A 253 8.24 -16.19 9.48
C ASN A 253 9.66 -15.78 9.89
N LYS A 254 10.66 -16.59 9.51
CA LYS A 254 12.10 -16.40 9.78
C LYS A 254 12.39 -16.11 11.27
N ASN A 255 12.11 -14.88 11.74
CA ASN A 255 12.26 -14.40 13.13
C ASN A 255 11.01 -13.66 13.69
N ARG A 256 9.80 -13.86 13.14
CA ARG A 256 8.55 -13.27 13.64
C ARG A 256 7.55 -14.35 13.98
N GLU A 257 6.88 -14.18 15.11
CA GLU A 257 5.72 -14.99 15.48
C GLU A 257 4.48 -14.11 15.51
N LYS A 258 3.39 -14.58 14.89
CA LYS A 258 2.10 -13.90 14.81
C LYS A 258 1.02 -14.91 15.10
N VAL A 259 -0.06 -14.49 15.76
CA VAL A 259 -1.15 -15.38 16.11
C VAL A 259 -2.45 -14.86 15.52
N THR A 260 -3.15 -15.70 14.76
CA THR A 260 -4.46 -15.40 14.17
C THR A 260 -5.47 -16.50 14.47
N TRP A 261 -6.76 -16.19 14.35
CA TRP A 261 -7.83 -17.19 14.42
C TRP A 261 -8.27 -17.53 13.01
N GLU A 262 -8.18 -18.81 12.66
CA GLU A 262 -8.53 -19.33 11.33
C GLU A 262 -9.63 -20.38 11.45
N ALA A 263 -10.40 -20.60 10.38
CA ALA A 263 -11.40 -21.66 10.35
C ALA A 263 -10.72 -23.03 10.45
N GLU A 264 -11.25 -23.91 11.32
CA GLU A 264 -10.65 -25.24 11.54
C GLU A 264 -10.62 -26.06 10.25
N ASP A 265 -11.71 -26.08 9.49
CA ASP A 265 -11.84 -26.86 8.24
C ASP A 265 -10.80 -26.45 7.19
N ASP A 266 -10.58 -25.14 7.02
CA ASP A 266 -9.58 -24.60 6.08
C ASP A 266 -8.16 -24.99 6.50
N MET A 267 -7.86 -24.89 7.80
CA MET A 267 -6.56 -25.26 8.33
C MET A 267 -6.31 -26.76 8.24
N ARG A 268 -7.34 -27.58 8.46
CA ARG A 268 -7.25 -29.05 8.36
C ARG A 268 -7.01 -29.50 6.93
N SER A 269 -7.62 -28.81 5.95
CA SER A 269 -7.40 -29.09 4.54
C SER A 269 -6.01 -28.68 4.06
N LYS A 270 -5.48 -27.53 4.53
CA LYS A 270 -4.21 -26.97 4.04
C LYS A 270 -2.99 -27.49 4.81
N TYR A 271 -3.12 -27.70 6.12
CA TYR A 271 -2.03 -28.05 7.02
C TYR A 271 -2.42 -29.21 7.97
N PRO A 272 -2.75 -30.40 7.44
CA PRO A 272 -3.25 -31.51 8.24
C PRO A 272 -2.27 -31.97 9.32
N HIS A 273 -0.96 -31.84 9.08
CA HIS A 273 0.10 -32.21 10.02
C HIS A 273 0.03 -31.45 11.36
N LEU A 274 -0.55 -30.25 11.41
CA LEU A 274 -0.71 -29.47 12.65
C LEU A 274 -1.76 -30.03 13.60
N PHE A 275 -2.63 -30.92 13.12
CA PHE A 275 -3.69 -31.58 13.88
C PHE A 275 -3.29 -32.99 14.33
N HIS A 276 -2.09 -33.44 13.95
CA HIS A 276 -1.54 -34.74 14.29
C HIS A 276 -0.42 -34.58 15.31
N THR A 277 -0.73 -34.04 16.49
CA THR A 277 0.18 -34.17 17.64
C THR A 277 -0.29 -35.38 18.44
N VAL A 278 0.47 -36.47 18.31
CA VAL A 278 0.45 -37.62 19.22
C VAL A 278 0.73 -37.08 20.63
N GLY A 279 -0.05 -37.55 21.60
CA GLY A 279 -0.08 -37.01 22.98
C GLY A 279 1.21 -37.11 23.77
#